data_AF-A0A966SYQ3-F1
#
_entry.id   AF-A0A966SYQ3-F1
#
_cell.length_a   1.000
_cell.length_b   1.000
_cell.length_c   1.000
_cell.angle_alpha   90.00
_cell.angle_beta   90.00
_cell.angle_gamma   90.00
#
_symmetry.space_group_name_H-M   'P 1'
#
loop_
_entity.id
_entity.type
_entity.pdbx_description
1 polymer ?
#
loop_
_entity_poly.entity_id
_entity_poly.type
_entity_poly.pdbx_seq_one_letter_code
_entity_poly.pdbx_strand_id
1 'polypeptide(L)'
;MLFSKLGSYPKPETDGTEGWIEVPDAPEVPEGKQLAWLNGEWVVRDPKPADRDGYQWNWAHDSLSWIECVYPQTADPEVITPPLVEPPSTNDSATLSSGFTPTNSVTL
;
A
#
# COMPACT_ATOMS: atom_id res chain seq x y z
N MET A 1 22.63 -19.50 -8.12
CA MET A 1 21.37 -20.25 -7.98
C MET A 1 20.47 -19.44 -7.05
N LEU A 2 19.16 -19.38 -7.33
CA LEU A 2 18.19 -18.68 -6.47
C LEU A 2 17.08 -19.65 -6.02
N PHE A 3 16.31 -19.25 -5.02
CA PHE A 3 15.20 -20.01 -4.46
C PHE A 3 13.91 -19.23 -4.56
N SER A 4 12.84 -19.87 -5.05
CA SER A 4 11.48 -19.32 -5.08
C SER A 4 10.53 -20.22 -4.30
N LYS A 5 9.54 -19.60 -3.65
CA LYS A 5 8.46 -20.32 -2.94
C LYS A 5 7.12 -19.73 -3.34
N LEU A 6 6.20 -20.55 -3.83
CA LEU A 6 4.84 -20.14 -4.23
C LEU A 6 4.81 -18.92 -5.19
N GLY A 7 5.75 -18.87 -6.14
CA GLY A 7 5.83 -17.76 -7.10
C GLY A 7 6.38 -16.45 -6.53
N SER A 8 6.90 -16.45 -5.30
CA SER A 8 7.62 -15.30 -4.76
C SER A 8 8.88 -14.99 -5.57
N TYR A 9 9.29 -13.72 -5.52
CA TYR A 9 10.52 -13.27 -6.18
C TYR A 9 11.72 -14.09 -5.70
N PRO A 10 12.55 -14.65 -6.60
CA PRO A 10 13.66 -15.51 -6.22
C PRO A 10 14.69 -14.82 -5.34
N LYS A 11 15.19 -15.55 -4.33
CA LYS A 11 16.13 -15.06 -3.32
C LYS A 11 17.39 -15.93 -3.25
N PRO A 12 18.55 -15.39 -2.83
CA PRO A 12 19.76 -16.17 -2.67
C PRO A 12 19.71 -17.16 -1.49
N GLU A 13 18.79 -16.95 -0.54
CA GLU A 13 18.67 -17.75 0.68
C GLU A 13 17.21 -18.19 0.91
N THR A 14 17.04 -19.39 1.49
CA THR A 14 15.76 -19.93 1.94
C THR A 14 15.51 -19.60 3.41
N ASP A 15 14.26 -19.32 3.77
CA ASP A 15 13.84 -19.04 5.16
C ASP A 15 13.80 -20.31 6.06
N GLY A 16 14.40 -21.43 5.65
CA GLY A 16 14.39 -22.70 6.39
C GLY A 16 13.06 -23.46 6.41
N THR A 17 11.96 -22.85 5.95
CA THR A 17 10.66 -23.52 5.77
C THR A 17 10.66 -24.45 4.56
N GLU A 18 9.87 -25.53 4.56
CA GLU A 18 9.71 -26.39 3.39
C GLU A 18 8.99 -25.70 2.21
N GLY A 19 9.14 -26.24 1.00
CA GLY A 19 8.44 -25.79 -0.22
C GLY A 19 9.19 -24.77 -1.08
N TRP A 20 10.50 -24.57 -0.86
CA TRP A 20 11.34 -23.82 -1.79
C TRP A 20 11.72 -24.69 -2.98
N ILE A 21 11.68 -24.09 -4.17
CA ILE A 21 12.21 -24.68 -5.39
C ILE A 21 13.45 -23.90 -5.81
N GLU A 22 14.44 -24.63 -6.33
CA GLU A 22 15.61 -24.01 -6.95
C GLU A 22 15.22 -23.46 -8.32
N VAL A 23 15.65 -22.24 -8.60
CA VAL A 23 15.39 -21.54 -9.84
C VAL A 23 16.71 -20.96 -10.38
N PRO A 24 16.82 -20.78 -11.71
CA PRO A 24 18.00 -20.17 -12.29
C PRO A 24 18.25 -18.77 -11.74
N ASP A 25 19.51 -18.34 -11.79
CA ASP A 25 19.88 -16.97 -11.47
C ASP A 25 19.19 -15.97 -12.40
N ALA A 26 19.04 -14.75 -11.90
CA ALA A 26 18.55 -13.63 -12.68
C ALA A 26 19.45 -13.42 -13.93
N PRO A 27 18.88 -13.38 -15.15
CA PRO A 27 19.64 -13.09 -16.35
C PRO A 27 20.14 -11.64 -16.35
N GLU A 28 21.13 -11.37 -17.18
CA GLU A 28 21.60 -9.99 -17.40
C GLU A 28 20.51 -9.16 -18.08
N VAL A 29 20.24 -7.97 -17.53
CA VAL A 29 19.18 -7.09 -17.98
C VAL A 29 19.79 -6.02 -18.89
N PRO A 30 19.41 -5.95 -20.18
CA PRO A 30 19.88 -4.89 -21.05
C PRO A 30 19.41 -3.52 -20.58
N GLU A 31 20.18 -2.49 -20.94
CA GLU A 31 19.90 -1.10 -20.53
C GLU A 31 18.49 -0.67 -20.96
N GLY A 32 17.77 -0.02 -20.03
CA GLY A 32 16.39 0.42 -20.28
C GLY A 32 15.34 -0.68 -20.23
N LYS A 33 15.70 -1.92 -19.84
CA LYS A 33 14.74 -3.00 -19.55
C LYS A 33 14.64 -3.25 -18.05
N GLN A 34 13.54 -3.87 -17.64
CA GLN A 34 13.25 -4.31 -16.29
C GLN A 34 13.17 -5.83 -16.25
N LEU A 35 13.81 -6.44 -15.25
CA LEU A 35 13.61 -7.83 -14.92
C LEU A 35 12.41 -8.01 -14.00
N ALA A 36 11.53 -8.95 -14.34
CA ALA A 36 10.41 -9.34 -13.52
C ALA A 36 10.38 -10.87 -13.37
N TRP A 37 9.94 -11.34 -12.19
CA TRP A 37 9.64 -12.74 -11.97
C TRP A 37 8.13 -12.95 -12.12
N LEU A 38 7.72 -13.64 -13.18
CA LEU A 38 6.31 -13.82 -13.54
C LEU A 38 6.08 -15.27 -13.96
N ASN A 39 5.00 -15.88 -13.45
CA ASN A 39 4.62 -17.26 -13.79
C ASN A 39 5.73 -18.33 -13.56
N GLY A 40 6.70 -18.05 -12.69
CA GLY A 40 7.82 -18.96 -12.45
C GLY A 40 8.98 -18.82 -13.43
N GLU A 41 9.00 -17.74 -14.22
CA GLU A 41 10.03 -17.46 -15.21
C GLU A 41 10.59 -16.04 -15.08
N TRP A 42 11.86 -15.88 -15.47
CA TRP A 42 12.50 -14.58 -15.58
C TRP A 42 12.07 -13.90 -16.88
N VAL A 43 11.37 -12.77 -16.76
CA VAL A 43 10.89 -12.00 -17.89
C VAL A 43 11.61 -10.66 -17.92
N VAL A 44 12.42 -10.46 -18.97
CA VAL A 44 12.99 -9.16 -19.30
C VAL A 44 11.95 -8.40 -20.13
N ARG A 45 11.50 -7.25 -19.63
CA ARG A 45 10.44 -6.45 -20.24
C ARG A 45 10.76 -4.97 -20.24
N ASP A 46 10.01 -4.18 -20.99
CA ASP A 46 10.05 -2.72 -20.85
C ASP A 46 9.56 -2.28 -19.46
N PRO A 47 10.10 -1.18 -18.91
CA PRO A 47 9.64 -0.63 -17.64
C PRO A 47 8.14 -0.32 -17.72
N LYS A 48 7.43 -0.59 -16.62
CA LYS A 48 6.00 -0.27 -16.53
C LYS A 48 5.80 1.24 -16.79
N PRO A 49 4.96 1.64 -17.74
CA PRO A 49 4.64 3.05 -17.93
C PRO A 49 3.91 3.60 -16.69
N ALA A 50 3.97 4.93 -16.51
CA ALA A 50 3.22 5.57 -15.44
C ALA A 50 1.71 5.33 -15.61
N ASP A 51 1.04 4.98 -14.51
CA ASP A 51 -0.41 4.84 -14.47
C ASP A 51 -1.08 6.20 -14.73
N ARG A 52 -2.32 6.17 -15.27
CA ARG A 52 -3.12 7.36 -15.59
C ARG A 52 -4.40 7.35 -14.77
N ASP A 53 -5.05 8.50 -14.64
CA ASP A 53 -6.31 8.58 -13.88
C ASP A 53 -7.36 7.63 -14.49
N GLY A 54 -7.87 6.69 -13.68
CA GLY A 54 -8.80 5.65 -14.12
C GLY A 54 -8.20 4.51 -14.96
N TYR A 55 -6.88 4.49 -15.22
CA TYR A 55 -6.21 3.46 -16.01
C TYR A 55 -4.95 2.92 -15.36
N GLN A 56 -4.76 1.60 -15.43
CA GLN A 56 -3.57 0.91 -14.96
C GLN A 56 -2.96 0.08 -16.08
N TRP A 57 -1.63 0.04 -16.15
CA TRP A 57 -0.93 -0.84 -17.07
C TRP A 57 -0.83 -2.26 -16.50
N ASN A 58 -1.49 -3.21 -17.16
CA ASN A 58 -1.41 -4.63 -16.85
C ASN A 58 -0.44 -5.32 -17.80
N TRP A 59 0.39 -6.22 -17.27
CA TRP A 59 1.30 -7.01 -18.09
C TRP A 59 0.53 -8.13 -18.79
N ALA A 60 0.53 -8.14 -20.12
CA ALA A 60 -0.02 -9.22 -20.92
C ALA A 60 1.07 -10.22 -21.28
N HIS A 61 1.06 -11.38 -20.62
CA HIS A 61 2.10 -12.39 -20.79
C HIS A 61 2.09 -13.01 -22.20
N ASP A 62 0.91 -13.19 -22.81
CA ASP A 62 0.77 -13.71 -24.18
C ASP A 62 1.37 -12.80 -25.25
N SER A 63 1.29 -11.48 -25.06
CA SER A 63 1.78 -10.48 -26.02
C SER A 63 3.13 -9.88 -25.62
N LEU A 64 3.67 -10.26 -24.45
CA LEU A 64 4.87 -9.70 -23.84
C LEU A 64 4.89 -8.16 -23.84
N SER A 65 3.73 -7.56 -23.55
CA SER A 65 3.53 -6.12 -23.64
C SER A 65 2.64 -5.58 -22.53
N TRP A 66 2.80 -4.29 -22.23
CA TRP A 66 1.89 -3.56 -21.33
C TRP A 66 0.59 -3.22 -22.05
N ILE A 67 -0.54 -3.62 -21.47
CA ILE A 67 -1.88 -3.28 -21.94
C ILE A 67 -2.50 -2.30 -20.95
N GLU A 68 -3.00 -1.18 -21.46
CA GLU A 68 -3.75 -0.20 -20.68
C GLU A 68 -5.13 -0.79 -20.37
N CYS A 69 -5.44 -0.95 -19.08
CA CYS A 69 -6.72 -1.45 -18.62
C CYS A 69 -7.41 -0.38 -17.77
N VAL A 70 -8.74 -0.30 -17.89
CA VAL A 70 -9.54 0.55 -17.00
C VAL A 70 -9.41 -0.01 -15.58
N TYR A 71 -8.92 0.83 -14.67
CA TYR A 71 -8.86 0.48 -13.26
C TYR A 71 -10.26 0.67 -12.67
N PRO A 72 -10.87 -0.35 -12.02
CA PRO A 72 -12.16 -0.16 -11.38
C PRO A 72 -11.99 0.88 -10.26
N GLN A 73 -12.57 2.06 -10.45
CA GLN A 73 -12.73 3.02 -9.36
C GLN A 73 -13.70 2.40 -8.36
N THR A 74 -13.17 1.88 -7.26
CA THR A 74 -13.98 1.73 -6.05
C THR A 74 -14.40 3.15 -5.70
N ALA A 75 -15.70 3.46 -5.78
CA ALA A 75 -16.20 4.76 -5.34
C ALA A 75 -15.61 5.06 -3.97
N ASP A 76 -14.87 6.16 -3.85
CA ASP A 76 -14.38 6.63 -2.57
C ASP A 76 -15.55 6.62 -1.58
N PRO A 77 -15.38 6.09 -0.36
CA PRO A 77 -16.42 6.21 0.65
C PRO A 77 -16.68 7.70 0.82
N GLU A 78 -17.88 8.14 0.46
CA GLU A 78 -18.35 9.50 0.62
C GLU A 78 -17.96 9.96 2.04
N VAL A 79 -17.00 10.88 2.12
CA VAL A 79 -16.59 11.46 3.39
C VAL A 79 -17.78 12.26 3.89
N ILE A 80 -18.62 11.61 4.71
CA ILE A 80 -19.73 12.26 5.40
C ILE A 80 -19.08 13.32 6.28
N THR A 81 -19.08 14.56 5.80
CA THR A 81 -18.60 15.70 6.58
C THR A 81 -19.63 15.90 7.70
N PRO A 82 -19.28 15.71 8.98
CA PRO A 82 -20.23 15.99 10.04
C PRO A 82 -20.61 17.47 9.98
N PRO A 83 -21.88 17.84 10.25
CA PRO A 83 -22.26 19.25 10.28
C PRO A 83 -21.38 19.99 11.28
N LEU A 84 -20.77 21.09 10.82
CA LEU A 84 -20.00 22.00 11.65
C LEU A 84 -20.91 22.55 12.75
N VAL A 85 -20.80 22.01 13.96
CA VAL A 85 -21.42 22.61 15.13
C VAL A 85 -20.60 23.85 15.48
N GLU A 86 -21.10 25.03 15.13
CA GLU A 86 -20.53 26.29 15.59
C GLU A 86 -20.50 26.30 17.14
N PRO A 87 -19.36 26.62 17.77
CA PRO A 87 -19.31 26.74 19.22
C PRO A 87 -20.22 27.90 19.66
N PRO A 88 -20.95 27.78 20.78
CA PRO A 88 -21.75 28.88 21.29
C PRO A 88 -20.82 30.06 21.60
N SER A 89 -21.07 31.20 20.93
CA SER A 89 -20.41 32.46 21.23
C SER A 89 -20.65 32.81 22.70
N THR A 90 -19.59 32.73 23.50
CA THR A 90 -19.65 33.06 24.94
C THR A 90 -19.61 34.57 25.08
N ASN A 91 -20.78 35.18 24.99
CA ASN A 91 -21.03 36.46 25.64
C ASN A 91 -21.97 36.16 26.81
N ASP A 92 -21.43 36.25 28.03
CA ASP A 92 -21.91 37.17 29.06
C ASP A 92 -21.12 36.97 30.35
N SER A 93 -20.57 38.08 30.84
CA SER A 93 -20.00 38.19 32.18
C SER A 93 -21.12 38.19 33.22
N ALA A 94 -21.15 37.22 34.15
CA ALA A 94 -21.80 37.43 35.46
C ALA A 94 -21.40 36.38 36.51
N THR A 95 -20.71 36.86 37.55
CA THR A 95 -20.85 36.54 38.99
C THR A 95 -20.72 35.11 39.55
N LEU A 96 -19.75 35.02 40.47
CA LEU A 96 -19.51 34.07 41.56
C LEU A 96 -20.78 33.49 42.24
N SER A 97 -20.82 32.16 42.43
CA SER A 97 -21.34 31.55 43.66
C SER A 97 -20.84 30.11 43.84
N SER A 98 -19.90 29.98 44.78
CA SER A 98 -19.68 28.90 45.75
C SER A 98 -20.11 27.46 45.44
N GLY A 99 -19.12 26.55 45.48
CA GLY A 99 -19.30 25.27 46.18
C GLY A 99 -19.00 24.01 45.37
N PHE A 100 -17.72 23.64 45.24
CA PHE A 100 -17.35 22.23 45.25
C PHE A 100 -15.85 22.06 45.56
N THR A 101 -15.52 21.46 46.69
CA THR A 101 -14.15 21.04 47.04
C THR A 101 -13.94 19.59 46.63
N PRO A 102 -13.06 19.26 45.68
CA PRO A 102 -12.61 17.89 45.52
C PRO A 102 -11.50 17.58 46.55
N THR A 103 -11.86 16.88 47.62
CA THR A 103 -10.91 16.10 48.42
C THR A 103 -10.41 14.96 47.54
N ASN A 104 -9.10 14.93 47.28
CA ASN A 104 -8.38 13.68 47.05
C ASN A 104 -6.93 13.88 47.46
N SER A 105 -6.66 13.52 48.70
CA SER A 105 -5.32 13.31 49.23
C SER A 105 -4.73 12.06 48.58
N VAL A 106 -3.64 12.21 47.84
CA VAL A 106 -2.68 11.13 47.60
C VAL A 106 -1.34 11.65 48.12
N THR A 107 -0.98 11.21 49.32
CA THR A 107 0.39 11.30 49.84
C THR A 107 1.18 10.08 49.37
N LEU A 108 2.43 10.36 48.99
CA LEU A 108 3.48 9.49 48.48
C LEU A 108 3.71 8.20 49.28
#